data_AF-A0A838ZTW6-F1
#
_entry.id   AF-A0A838ZTW6-F1
#
_cell.length_a   1.000
_cell.length_b   1.000
_cell.length_c   1.000
_cell.angle_alpha   90.00
_cell.angle_beta   90.00
_cell.angle_gamma   90.00
#
_symmetry.space_group_name_H-M   'P 1'
#
loop_
_entity.id
_entity.type
_entity.pdbx_description
1 polymer ?
#
loop_
_entity_poly.entity_id
_entity_poly.type
_entity_poly.pdbx_seq_one_letter_code
_entity_poly.pdbx_strand_id
1 'polypeptide(L)' 'MSNERNNVSDLARELDIRPSLLYRWRAEQGNFGEGSFPGKGNAKLTPEQEKIRNPP' A
#
# COMPACT_ATOMS: atom_id res chain seq x y z
N MET A 1 -9.17 -6.42 -16.36
CA MET A 1 -10.08 -6.91 -15.31
C MET A 1 -9.24 -7.39 -14.11
N SER A 2 -8.63 -6.48 -13.35
CA SER A 2 -7.76 -6.78 -12.19
C SER A 2 -8.53 -6.84 -10.85
N ASN A 3 -9.86 -6.73 -10.91
CA ASN A 3 -10.74 -6.66 -9.74
C ASN A 3 -11.35 -8.02 -9.34
N GLU A 4 -11.08 -9.08 -10.10
CA GLU A 4 -11.51 -10.44 -9.77
C GLU A 4 -10.60 -11.02 -8.68
N ARG A 5 -10.92 -10.60 -7.46
CA ARG A 5 -10.47 -11.22 -6.22
C ARG A 5 -10.86 -12.69 -6.25
N ASN A 6 -9.95 -13.60 -6.56
CA ASN A 6 -10.16 -14.98 -6.12
C ASN A 6 -8.98 -15.61 -5.40
N ASN A 7 -7.77 -15.05 -5.47
CA ASN A 7 -6.73 -15.55 -4.58
C ASN A 7 -5.57 -14.57 -4.34
N VAL A 8 -5.73 -13.68 -3.35
CA VAL A 8 -4.60 -12.86 -2.84
C VAL A 8 -3.42 -13.75 -2.44
N SER A 9 -3.67 -14.99 -2.00
CA SER A 9 -2.62 -15.93 -1.66
C SER A 9 -1.89 -16.48 -2.89
N ASP A 10 -2.57 -16.74 -4.00
CA ASP A 10 -1.89 -17.18 -5.23
C ASP A 10 -1.08 -16.05 -5.85
N LEU A 11 -1.62 -14.82 -5.85
CA LEU A 11 -0.86 -13.65 -6.26
C LEU A 11 0.37 -13.44 -5.36
N ALA A 12 0.25 -13.67 -4.05
CA ALA A 12 1.39 -13.60 -3.14
C ALA A 12 2.46 -14.65 -3.47
N ARG A 13 2.03 -15.88 -3.79
CA ARG A 13 2.93 -16.97 -4.19
C ARG A 13 3.63 -16.67 -5.51
N GLU A 14 2.92 -16.14 -6.50
CA GLU A 14 3.48 -15.74 -7.79
C GLU A 14 4.52 -14.63 -7.64
N LEU A 15 4.25 -13.66 -6.76
CA LEU A 15 5.16 -12.55 -6.45
C LEU A 15 6.29 -12.93 -5.46
N ASP A 16 6.33 -14.19 -5.00
CA ASP A 16 7.24 -14.68 -3.95
C ASP A 16 7.25 -13.81 -2.67
N ILE A 17 6.07 -13.34 -2.27
CA ILE A 17 5.87 -12.56 -1.05
C ILE A 17 4.88 -13.25 -0.12
N ARG A 18 4.91 -12.85 1.15
CA ARG A 18 3.97 -13.35 2.15
C ARG A 18 2.57 -12.79 1.85
N PRO A 19 1.49 -13.59 1.83
CA PRO A 19 0.13 -13.10 1.65
C PRO A 19 -0.25 -11.99 2.64
N SER A 20 0.25 -12.07 3.88
CA SER A 20 0.07 -11.05 4.91
C SER A 20 0.58 -9.66 4.49
N LEU A 21 1.61 -9.61 3.63
CA LEU A 21 2.14 -8.36 3.09
C LEU A 21 1.16 -7.71 2.11
N LEU A 22 0.55 -8.49 1.22
CA LEU A 22 -0.49 -8.01 0.31
C LEU A 22 -1.73 -7.53 1.05
N TYR A 23 -2.18 -8.26 2.09
CA TYR A 23 -3.28 -7.80 2.93
C TYR A 23 -2.98 -6.47 3.61
N ARG A 24 -1.78 -6.32 4.16
CA ARG A 24 -1.33 -5.08 4.78
C ARG A 24 -1.28 -3.94 3.76
N TRP A 25 -0.70 -4.15 2.59
CA TRP A 25 -0.64 -3.14 1.53
C TRP A 25 -2.03 -2.74 1.03
N ARG A 26 -3.00 -3.66 0.94
CA ARG A 26 -4.38 -3.30 0.61
C ARG A 26 -5.01 -2.39 1.67
N ALA A 27 -4.82 -2.71 2.94
CA ALA A 27 -5.32 -1.88 4.03
C ALA A 27 -4.65 -0.50 4.02
N GLU A 28 -3.34 -0.47 3.80
CA GLU A 28 -2.57 0.77 3.68
C GLU A 28 -3.02 1.60 2.48
N GLN A 29 -3.23 0.99 1.31
CA GLN A 29 -3.77 1.65 0.13
C GLN A 29 -5.12 2.33 0.39
N GLY A 30 -5.99 1.69 1.19
CA GLY A 30 -7.26 2.28 1.59
C GLY A 30 -7.12 3.49 2.53
N ASN A 31 -6.10 3.49 3.40
CA ASN A 31 -5.91 4.52 4.42
C ASN A 31 -5.04 5.70 3.93
N PHE A 32 -4.00 5.43 3.14
CA PHE A 32 -2.97 6.39 2.76
C PHE A 32 -2.95 6.69 1.26
N GLY A 33 -3.69 5.94 0.43
CA GLY A 33 -3.71 6.14 -1.01
C GLY A 33 -2.31 6.06 -1.61
N GLU A 34 -1.90 7.09 -2.35
CA GLU A 34 -0.55 7.20 -2.94
C GLU A 34 0.58 7.19 -1.88
N GLY A 35 0.29 7.60 -0.66
CA GLY A 35 1.23 7.60 0.47
C GLY A 35 1.53 6.22 1.06
N SER A 36 0.93 5.15 0.52
CA SER A 36 1.10 3.77 1.02
C SER A 36 2.47 3.17 0.70
N PHE A 37 3.13 3.70 -0.33
CA PHE A 37 4.41 3.21 -0.83
C PHE A 37 5.52 4.29 -0.78
N PRO A 38 5.85 4.83 0.40
CA PRO A 38 6.78 5.95 0.48
C PRO A 38 8.26 5.53 0.31
N GLY A 39 8.55 4.24 0.22
CA GLY A 39 9.92 3.71 0.16
C GLY A 39 10.58 3.55 1.54
N LYS A 40 11.83 3.06 1.56
CA LYS A 40 12.55 2.76 2.81
C LYS A 40 12.98 4.06 3.50
N GLY A 41 12.61 4.22 4.78
CA GLY A 41 12.98 5.38 5.60
C GLY A 41 12.02 6.56 5.53
N ASN A 42 10.99 6.50 4.68
CA ASN A 42 10.00 7.55 4.55
C ASN A 42 8.72 7.21 5.33
N ALA A 43 8.12 8.22 5.96
CA ALA A 43 6.87 8.08 6.69
C ALA A 43 5.69 7.86 5.72
N LYS A 44 4.75 6.99 6.10
CA LYS A 44 3.46 6.82 5.41
C LYS A 44 2.59 8.00 5.78
N LEU A 45 2.38 8.91 4.84
CA LEU A 45 1.61 10.13 5.04
C LEU A 45 0.45 10.15 4.06
N THR A 46 -0.72 10.58 4.51
CA THR A 46 -1.79 10.95 3.59
C THR A 46 -1.38 12.21 2.82
N PRO A 47 -2.02 12.49 1.66
CA PRO A 47 -1.76 13.74 0.93
C PRO A 47 -1.95 15.01 1.78
N GLU A 48 -2.88 14.97 2.75
CA GLU A 48 -3.09 16.07 3.69
C GLU A 48 -1.93 16.20 4.69
N GLN A 49 -1.47 15.07 5.26
CA GLN A 49 -0.31 15.06 6.15
C GLN A 49 0.97 15.50 5.45
N GLU A 50 1.13 15.18 4.17
CA GLU A 50 2.25 15.63 3.35
C GLU A 50 2.23 17.15 3.15
N LYS A 51 1.06 17.75 2.88
CA LYS A 51 0.88 19.21 2.79
C LYS A 51 1.19 19.92 4.11
N ILE A 52 0.84 19.33 5.25
CA ILE A 52 1.17 19.89 6.57
C ILE A 52 2.68 19.81 6.81
N ARG A 53 3.35 18.73 6.37
CA ARG A 53 4.80 18.55 6.53
C ARG A 53 5.61 19.48 5.65
N ASN A 54 5.22 19.66 4.39
CA ASN A 54 5.84 20.55 3.41
C ASN A 54 4.83 21.62 2.99
N PRO A 55 4.65 22.69 3.79
CA PRO A 55 3.90 23.85 3.35
C PRO A 55 4.62 24.53 2.15
N PRO A 56 3.87 25.22 1.27
CA PRO A 56 4.43 25.90 0.10
C PRO A 56 5.41 27.03 0.44
#